data_AF-A0A845YER6-F1
#
_entry.id   AF-A0A845YER6-F1
#
_cell.length_a   1.000
_cell.length_b   1.000
_cell.length_c   1.000
_cell.angle_alpha   90.00
_cell.angle_beta   90.00
_cell.angle_gamma   90.00
#
_symmetry.space_group_name_H-M   'P 1'
#
loop_
_entity.id
_entity.type
_entity.pdbx_description
1 polymer ?
#
loop_
_entity_poly.entity_id
_entity_poly.type
_entity_poly.pdbx_seq_one_letter_code
_entity_poly.pdbx_strand_id
1 'polypeptide(L)'
;MPYITSVERRGLEKGLQQGLQQGKQENILQLLEIRFEDVAQELKQIIEKLDDIELLGKLFAQAATTQSLDEFESVVSQYVTDDESKEEEE
;
A
#
# COMPACT_ATOMS: atom_id res chain seq x y z
N MET A 1 -39.84 2.03 1.12
CA MET A 1 -38.48 1.88 0.54
C MET A 1 -37.50 2.37 1.60
N PRO A 2 -36.51 1.58 2.03
CA PRO A 2 -35.59 2.01 3.07
C PRO A 2 -34.73 3.14 2.51
N TYR A 3 -34.83 4.32 3.12
CA TYR A 3 -34.03 5.46 2.77
C TYR A 3 -32.63 5.22 3.32
N ILE A 4 -31.72 4.71 2.48
CA ILE A 4 -30.29 4.80 2.77
C ILE A 4 -29.99 6.29 2.98
N THR A 5 -29.71 6.63 4.22
CA THR A 5 -29.36 7.98 4.64
C THR A 5 -28.04 8.38 3.99
N SER A 6 -27.82 9.67 3.74
CA SER A 6 -26.54 10.17 3.18
C SER A 6 -25.32 9.72 4.00
N VAL A 7 -25.51 9.42 5.28
CA VAL A 7 -24.48 8.92 6.18
C VAL A 7 -24.16 7.46 5.90
N GLU A 8 -25.16 6.60 5.72
CA GLU A 8 -24.97 5.18 5.34
C GLU A 8 -24.27 5.05 3.99
N ARG A 9 -24.63 5.91 3.02
CA ARG A 9 -24.00 5.90 1.69
C ARG A 9 -22.51 6.27 1.76
N ARG A 10 -22.17 7.32 2.51
CA ARG A 10 -20.76 7.70 2.76
C ARG A 10 -20.00 6.66 3.57
N GLY A 11 -20.65 6.00 4.53
CA GLY A 11 -20.05 4.93 5.31
C GLY A 11 -19.67 3.74 4.44
N LEU A 12 -20.55 3.35 3.51
CA LEU A 12 -20.28 2.31 2.50
C LEU A 12 -19.14 2.69 1.56
N GLU A 13 -19.13 3.91 1.02
CA GLU A 13 -18.05 4.37 0.14
C GLU A 13 -16.69 4.38 0.84
N LYS A 14 -16.62 4.92 2.06
CA LYS A 14 -15.38 4.93 2.86
C LYS A 14 -14.92 3.53 3.22
N GLY A 15 -15.84 2.65 3.63
CA GLY A 15 -15.52 1.26 3.95
C GLY A 15 -15.00 0.49 2.74
N LEU A 16 -15.56 0.73 1.55
CA LEU A 16 -15.11 0.10 0.32
C LEU A 16 -13.73 0.59 -0.10
N GLN A 17 -13.44 1.89 0.05
CA GLN A 17 -12.11 2.43 -0.22
C GLN A 17 -11.05 1.90 0.74
N GLN A 18 -11.34 1.88 2.05
CA GLN A 18 -10.44 1.30 3.04
C GLN A 18 -10.21 -0.19 2.78
N GLY A 19 -11.26 -0.95 2.47
CA GLY A 19 -11.13 -2.38 2.15
C GLY A 19 -10.30 -2.64 0.89
N LEU A 20 -10.44 -1.80 -0.14
CA LEU A 20 -9.61 -1.89 -1.36
C LEU A 20 -8.13 -1.60 -1.04
N GLN A 21 -7.86 -0.61 -0.20
CA GLN A 21 -6.50 -0.25 0.19
C GLN A 21 -5.86 -1.36 1.03
N GLN A 22 -6.54 -1.84 2.06
CA GLN A 22 -6.08 -2.96 2.89
C GLN A 22 -5.87 -4.22 2.05
N GLY A 23 -6.79 -4.52 1.13
CA GLY A 23 -6.64 -5.65 0.21
C GLY A 23 -5.42 -5.51 -0.70
N LYS A 24 -5.06 -4.29 -1.13
CA LYS A 24 -3.82 -4.07 -1.91
C LYS A 24 -2.57 -4.29 -1.06
N GLN A 25 -2.53 -3.74 0.16
CA GLN A 25 -1.44 -3.95 1.09
C GLN A 25 -1.24 -5.45 1.36
N GLU A 26 -2.32 -6.17 1.65
CA GLU A 26 -2.29 -7.60 1.92
C GLU A 26 -1.85 -8.42 0.70
N ASN A 27 -2.28 -8.06 -0.52
CA ASN A 27 -1.81 -8.71 -1.75
C ASN A 27 -0.30 -8.50 -1.97
N ILE A 28 0.24 -7.32 -1.66
CA ILE A 28 1.70 -7.08 -1.73
C ILE A 28 2.41 -7.98 -0.73
N LEU A 29 1.93 -8.02 0.51
CA LEU A 29 2.50 -8.87 1.54
C LEU A 29 2.48 -10.34 1.14
N GLN A 30 1.36 -10.85 0.64
CA GLN A 30 1.26 -12.23 0.15
C GLN A 30 2.19 -12.47 -1.04
N LEU A 31 2.30 -11.53 -1.99
CA LEU A 31 3.22 -11.68 -3.12
C LEU A 31 4.68 -11.76 -2.63
N LEU A 32 5.05 -10.90 -1.69
CA LEU A 32 6.38 -10.90 -1.10
C LEU A 32 6.64 -12.18 -0.30
N GLU A 33 5.67 -12.65 0.49
CA GLU A 33 5.77 -13.93 1.22
C GLU A 33 5.91 -15.12 0.26
N ILE A 34 5.19 -15.14 -0.86
CA ILE A 34 5.27 -16.23 -1.85
C ILE A 34 6.59 -16.21 -2.61
N ARG A 35 7.13 -15.03 -2.95
CA ARG A 35 8.34 -14.92 -3.77
C ARG A 35 9.63 -14.98 -2.96
N PHE A 36 9.64 -14.36 -1.78
CA PHE A 36 10.84 -14.18 -0.97
C PHE A 36 10.86 -15.03 0.29
N GLU A 37 9.73 -15.66 0.68
CA GLU A 37 9.55 -16.53 1.86
C GLU A 37 9.81 -15.85 3.23
N ASP A 38 10.66 -14.82 3.27
CA ASP A 38 11.03 -14.03 4.43
C ASP A 38 10.83 -12.54 4.09
N VAL A 39 9.79 -11.93 4.65
CA VAL A 39 9.48 -10.51 4.45
C VAL A 39 9.85 -9.76 5.72
N ALA A 40 10.80 -8.84 5.61
CA ALA A 40 11.21 -8.01 6.72
C ALA A 40 10.01 -7.29 7.36
N GLN A 41 9.91 -7.33 8.69
CA GLN A 41 8.81 -6.70 9.42
C GLN A 41 8.80 -5.18 9.20
N GLU A 42 9.96 -4.59 8.90
CA GLU A 42 10.13 -3.20 8.51
C GLU A 42 9.35 -2.86 7.25
N LEU A 43 9.41 -3.71 6.21
CA LEU A 43 8.63 -3.55 4.98
C LEU A 43 7.13 -3.64 5.25
N LYS A 44 6.70 -4.57 6.11
CA LYS A 44 5.28 -4.66 6.49
C LYS A 44 4.79 -3.36 7.12
N GLN A 45 5.57 -2.81 8.04
CA GLN A 45 5.24 -1.55 8.71
C GLN A 45 5.25 -0.36 7.76
N ILE A 46 6.16 -0.31 6.79
CA ILE A 46 6.17 0.76 5.78
C ILE A 46 4.94 0.64 4.87
N ILE A 47 4.60 -0.56 4.40
CA ILE A 47 3.43 -0.80 3.54
C ILE A 47 2.12 -0.51 4.29
N GLU A 48 2.03 -0.86 5.57
CA GLU A 48 0.87 -0.54 6.42
C GLU A 48 0.74 0.97 6.67
N LYS A 49 1.86 1.68 6.84
CA LYS A 49 1.88 3.15 6.95
C LYS A 49 1.66 3.85 5.61
N LEU A 50 1.89 3.16 4.50
CA LEU A 50 1.62 3.69 3.18
C LEU A 50 0.12 3.61 2.89
N ASP A 51 -0.54 4.76 2.98
CA ASP A 51 -1.94 4.90 2.58
C ASP A 51 -2.10 5.25 1.09
N ASP A 52 -0.98 5.43 0.37
CA ASP A 52 -0.99 5.88 -1.01
C ASP A 52 -1.21 4.73 -2.00
N ILE A 53 -2.44 4.65 -2.53
CA ILE A 53 -2.89 3.60 -3.47
C ILE A 53 -2.03 3.57 -4.75
N GLU A 54 -1.50 4.71 -5.19
CA GLU A 54 -0.66 4.78 -6.39
C GLU A 54 0.74 4.22 -6.12
N LEU A 55 1.36 4.59 -4.99
CA LEU A 55 2.65 4.02 -4.58
C LEU A 55 2.54 2.53 -4.29
N LEU A 56 1.49 2.08 -3.58
CA LEU A 56 1.19 0.66 -3.36
C LEU A 56 1.12 -0.10 -4.69
N GLY A 57 0.47 0.48 -5.71
CA GLY A 57 0.42 -0.11 -7.05
C GLY A 57 1.79 -0.25 -7.72
N LYS A 58 2.63 0.79 -7.62
CA LYS A 58 4.00 0.78 -8.16
C LYS A 58 4.88 -0.23 -7.42
N LEU A 59 4.79 -0.26 -6.09
CA LEU A 59 5.50 -1.22 -5.24
C LEU A 59 5.06 -2.65 -5.54
N PHE A 60 3.77 -2.91 -5.76
CA PHE A 60 3.30 -4.23 -6.17
C PHE A 60 3.91 -4.67 -7.51
N ALA A 61 3.88 -3.79 -8.51
CA ALA A 61 4.49 -4.07 -9.81
C ALA A 61 6.00 -4.28 -9.69
N GLN A 62 6.68 -3.51 -8.84
CA GLN A 62 8.10 -3.72 -8.56
C GLN A 62 8.35 -5.02 -7.82
N ALA A 63 7.59 -5.38 -6.79
CA ALA A 63 7.72 -6.66 -6.08
C ALA A 63 7.54 -7.87 -7.03
N ALA A 64 6.70 -7.71 -8.06
CA ALA A 64 6.56 -8.72 -9.12
C ALA A 64 7.71 -8.73 -10.14
N THR A 65 8.42 -7.62 -10.32
CA THR A 65 9.47 -7.45 -11.34
C THR A 65 10.88 -7.64 -10.78
N THR A 66 11.13 -7.22 -9.53
CA THR A 66 12.42 -7.38 -8.86
C THR A 66 12.70 -8.86 -8.60
N GLN A 67 13.96 -9.23 -8.63
CA GLN A 67 14.39 -10.62 -8.41
C GLN A 67 14.91 -10.84 -6.99
N SER A 68 15.12 -9.77 -6.21
CA SER A 68 15.63 -9.81 -4.83
C SER A 68 14.93 -8.80 -3.93
N LEU A 69 14.86 -9.13 -2.64
CA LEU A 69 14.27 -8.31 -1.59
C LEU A 69 15.11 -7.04 -1.31
N ASP A 70 16.44 -7.13 -1.39
CA ASP A 70 17.35 -5.97 -1.25
C ASP A 70 17.08 -4.84 -2.26
N GLU A 71 16.76 -5.17 -3.52
CA GLU A 71 16.41 -4.17 -4.53
C GLU A 71 15.08 -3.49 -4.17
N PHE A 72 14.15 -4.26 -3.62
CA PHE A 72 12.86 -3.73 -3.18
C PHE A 72 13.03 -2.81 -1.97
N GLU A 73 13.81 -3.21 -0.95
CA GLU A 73 14.11 -2.37 0.22
C GLU A 73 14.79 -1.07 -0.16
N SER A 74 15.77 -1.11 -1.09
CA SER A 74 16.43 0.11 -1.56
C SER A 74 15.44 1.08 -2.20
N VAL A 75 14.50 0.57 -2.98
CA VAL A 75 13.48 1.40 -3.62
C VAL A 75 12.46 1.91 -2.60
N VAL A 76 12.03 1.09 -1.65
CA VAL A 76 11.14 1.53 -0.57
C VAL A 76 11.81 2.63 0.25
N SER A 77 13.07 2.47 0.65
CA SER A 77 13.84 3.50 1.35
C SER A 77 13.99 4.78 0.52
N GLN A 78 14.13 4.65 -0.80
CA GLN A 78 14.20 5.80 -1.70
C GLN A 78 12.87 6.55 -1.76
N TYR A 79 11.74 5.83 -1.81
CA TYR A 79 10.40 6.46 -1.82
C TYR A 79 10.00 7.05 -0.47
N VAL A 80 10.35 6.41 0.65
CA VAL A 80 10.13 6.95 2.00
C VAL A 80 10.91 8.26 2.21
N THR A 81 12.03 8.44 1.53
CA THR A 81 12.81 9.70 1.55
C THR A 81 12.21 10.78 0.65
N ASP A 82 11.48 10.40 -0.40
CA ASP A 82 10.83 11.33 -1.35
C ASP A 82 9.50 11.89 -0.79
N ASP A 83 8.88 11.20 0.16
CA ASP A 83 7.62 11.61 0.80
C ASP A 83 7.77 12.92 1.60
N GLU A 84 8.95 13.15 2.22
CA GLU A 84 9.28 14.42 2.88
C GLU A 84 9.48 15.59 1.90
N SER A 85 9.61 15.31 0.59
CA SER A 85 9.87 16.34 -0.43
C SER A 85 8.59 16.88 -1.09
N LYS A 86 7.41 16.32 -0.78
CA LYS A 86 6.14 16.71 -1.39
C LYS A 86 5.20 17.49 -0.48
N GLU A 87 5.54 17.67 0.80
CA GLU A 87 4.78 18.56 1.69
C GLU A 87 5.12 20.06 1.53
N GLU A 88 6.08 20.45 0.66
CA GLU A 88 6.44 21.88 0.44
C GLU A 88 5.71 22.59 -0.71
N GLU A 89 4.82 21.94 -1.47
CA GLU A 89 3.98 22.63 -2.48
C GLU A 89 2.50 22.23 -2.42
N GLU A 90 1.75 22.76 -1.43
CA GLU A 90 0.39 23.29 -1.68
C GLU A 90 -0.07 24.33 -0.62
#